data_AF-A0A1A8JSG8-F1
#
_entry.id   AF-A0A1A8JSG8-F1
#
_cell.length_a   1.000
_cell.length_b   1.000
_cell.length_c   1.000
_cell.angle_alpha   90.00
_cell.angle_beta   90.00
_cell.angle_gamma   90.00
#
_symmetry.space_group_name_H-M   'P 1'
#
loop_
_entity.id
_entity.type
_entity.pdbx_description
1 polymer ?
#
loop_
_entity_poly.entity_id
_entity_poly.type
_entity_poly.pdbx_seq_one_letter_code
_entity_poly.pdbx_strand_id
1 'polypeptide(L)' 'FTFEQTVMSDLLSDCRDLLLKLVNTHLTTKSHDRINRVFNHYSDPQLLTKLYDPSGPFRPHLTKICKGLNKLMEDGTI' A
#
# COMPACT_ATOMS: atom_id res chain seq x y z
N PHE A 1 -14.11 13.37 -6.23
CA PHE A 1 -13.65 11.97 -6.18
C PHE A 1 -12.52 11.83 -7.19
N THR A 2 -11.32 11.44 -6.74
CA THR A 2 -10.09 11.40 -7.55
C THR A 2 -9.37 10.04 -7.45
N PHE A 3 -10.04 9.02 -6.90
CA PHE A 3 -9.45 7.70 -6.73
C PHE A 3 -9.42 6.97 -8.08
N GLU A 4 -8.22 6.58 -8.50
CA GLU A 4 -7.97 5.72 -9.66
C GLU A 4 -7.22 4.47 -9.17
N GLN A 5 -7.83 3.30 -9.30
CA GLN A 5 -7.27 2.06 -8.77
C GLN A 5 -5.91 1.71 -9.39
N THR A 6 -5.74 2.00 -10.69
CA THR A 6 -4.50 1.71 -11.43
C THR A 6 -3.35 2.52 -10.88
N VAL A 7 -3.55 3.83 -10.69
CA VAL A 7 -2.54 4.73 -10.12
C VAL A 7 -2.07 4.24 -8.75
N MET A 8 -2.98 3.83 -7.87
CA MET A 8 -2.62 3.34 -6.54
C MET A 8 -1.94 1.97 -6.58
N SER A 9 -2.42 1.04 -7.42
CA SER A 9 -1.78 -0.26 -7.63
C SER A 9 -0.36 -0.14 -8.17
N ASP A 10 -0.13 0.78 -9.10
CA ASP A 10 1.16 1.01 -9.72
C ASP A 10 2.14 1.60 -8.70
N LEU A 11 1.75 2.63 -7.95
CA LEU A 11 2.58 3.21 -6.89
C LEU A 11 3.00 2.18 -5.83
N LEU A 12 2.09 1.29 -5.42
CA LEU A 12 2.42 0.21 -4.47
C LEU A 12 3.37 -0.82 -5.08
N SER A 13 3.22 -1.12 -6.37
CA SER A 13 4.11 -2.03 -7.09
C SER A 13 5.52 -1.43 -7.26
N ASP A 14 5.62 -0.13 -7.53
CA ASP A 14 6.89 0.59 -7.58
C ASP A 14 7.60 0.58 -6.22
N CYS A 15 6.87 0.81 -5.12
CA CYS A 15 7.39 0.67 -3.76
C CYS A 15 7.93 -0.74 -3.47
N ARG A 16 7.22 -1.79 -3.93
CA ARG A 16 7.67 -3.19 -3.82
C ARG A 16 9.01 -3.38 -4.52
N ASP A 17 9.10 -2.91 -5.76
CA ASP A 17 10.25 -3.16 -6.63
C ASP A 17 11.48 -2.39 -6.13
N LEU A 18 11.29 -1.16 -5.62
CA LEU A 18 12.33 -0.41 -4.92
C LEU A 18 12.81 -1.13 -3.66
N LEU A 19 11.89 -1.68 -2.85
CA LEU A 19 12.26 -2.41 -1.64
C LEU A 19 13.01 -3.70 -1.97
N LEU A 20 12.54 -4.49 -2.95
CA LEU A 20 13.22 -5.69 -3.42
C LEU A 20 14.63 -5.35 -3.91
N LYS A 21 14.79 -4.27 -4.68
CA LYS A 21 16.10 -3.80 -5.13
C LYS A 21 17.01 -3.44 -3.97
N LEU A 22 16.49 -2.75 -2.96
CA LEU A 22 17.23 -2.36 -1.75
C LEU A 22 17.73 -3.57 -0.96
N VAL A 23 16.92 -4.61 -0.83
CA VAL A 23 17.23 -5.75 0.05
C VAL A 23 17.85 -6.96 -0.66
N ASN A 24 17.96 -6.92 -1.99
CA ASN A 24 18.31 -8.06 -2.85
C ASN A 24 19.55 -8.84 -2.40
N THR A 25 20.60 -8.15 -1.94
CA THR A 25 21.89 -8.74 -1.54
C THR A 25 22.01 -9.02 -0.05
N HIS A 26 21.00 -8.66 0.74
CA HIS A 26 21.08 -8.68 2.21
C HIS A 26 20.05 -9.60 2.86
N LEU A 27 19.02 -10.01 2.14
CA LEU A 27 17.95 -10.84 2.66
C LEU A 27 17.80 -12.16 1.90
N THR A 28 17.21 -13.14 2.59
CA THR A 28 16.89 -14.46 2.03
C THR A 28 15.70 -14.38 1.05
N THR A 29 15.59 -15.36 0.17
CA THR A 29 14.40 -15.56 -0.70
C THR A 29 13.09 -15.52 0.09
N LYS A 30 13.05 -16.12 1.28
CA LYS A 30 11.87 -16.09 2.15
C LYS A 30 11.45 -14.68 2.54
N SER A 31 12.39 -13.75 2.70
CA SER A 31 12.09 -12.34 2.96
C SER A 31 11.57 -11.64 1.70
N HIS A 32 12.12 -11.95 0.52
CA HIS A 32 11.61 -11.45 -0.75
C HIS A 32 10.16 -11.92 -1.00
N ASP A 33 9.85 -13.18 -0.70
CA ASP A 33 8.48 -13.70 -0.81
C ASP A 33 7.50 -13.00 0.13
N ARG A 34 7.95 -12.63 1.34
CA ARG A 34 7.15 -11.82 2.28
C ARG A 34 6.85 -10.44 1.73
N ILE A 35 7.85 -9.78 1.13
CA ILE A 35 7.68 -8.47 0.47
C ILE A 35 6.62 -8.61 -0.64
N ASN A 36 6.81 -9.57 -1.54
CA ASN A 36 5.85 -9.84 -2.62
C ASN A 36 4.43 -10.09 -2.08
N ARG A 37 4.28 -10.94 -1.04
CA ARG A 37 2.99 -11.27 -0.47
C ARG A 37 2.26 -10.04 0.07
N VAL A 38 2.97 -9.14 0.75
CA VAL A 38 2.38 -7.93 1.32
C VAL A 38 1.95 -6.97 0.22
N PHE A 39 2.86 -6.65 -0.70
CA PHE A 39 2.56 -5.67 -1.74
C PHE A 39 1.53 -6.16 -2.74
N ASN A 40 1.58 -7.42 -3.17
CA ASN A 40 0.58 -7.98 -4.08
C ASN A 40 -0.84 -7.98 -3.47
N HIS A 41 -0.97 -8.11 -2.15
CA HIS A 41 -2.27 -8.01 -1.49
C HIS A 41 -2.78 -6.56 -1.48
N TYR A 42 -1.93 -5.60 -1.07
CA TYR A 42 -2.35 -4.21 -0.95
C TYR A 42 -2.47 -3.48 -2.29
N SER A 43 -1.76 -3.95 -3.33
CA SER A 43 -1.89 -3.43 -4.69
C SER A 43 -2.99 -4.09 -5.50
N ASP A 44 -3.76 -5.03 -4.93
CA ASP A 44 -4.91 -5.64 -5.62
C ASP A 44 -5.97 -4.57 -5.93
N PRO A 45 -6.28 -4.30 -7.22
CA PRO A 45 -7.28 -3.31 -7.60
C PRO A 45 -8.67 -3.57 -7.00
N GLN A 46 -9.03 -4.84 -6.78
CA GLN A 46 -10.33 -5.18 -6.18
C GLN A 46 -10.38 -4.82 -4.70
N LEU A 47 -9.30 -5.06 -3.96
CA LEU A 47 -9.17 -4.64 -2.57
C LEU A 47 -9.23 -3.11 -2.47
N LEU A 48 -8.45 -2.40 -3.30
CA LEU A 48 -8.42 -0.95 -3.33
C LEU A 48 -9.79 -0.36 -3.66
N THR A 49 -10.48 -0.89 -4.67
CA THR A 49 -11.83 -0.45 -5.02
C THR A 49 -12.80 -0.62 -3.84
N LYS A 50 -12.76 -1.76 -3.13
CA LYS A 50 -13.60 -1.97 -1.94
C LYS A 50 -13.24 -1.02 -0.79
N LEU A 51 -11.95 -0.73 -0.59
CA LEU A 51 -11.49 0.17 0.46
C LEU A 51 -11.93 1.62 0.21
N TYR A 52 -11.91 2.06 -1.05
CA TYR A 52 -12.23 3.42 -1.47
C TYR A 52 -13.70 3.65 -1.84
N ASP A 53 -14.55 2.62 -1.81
CA ASP A 53 -16.00 2.77 -1.97
C ASP A 53 -16.57 3.72 -0.90
N PRO A 54 -17.13 4.90 -1.28
CA PRO A 54 -17.67 5.86 -0.32
C PRO A 54 -18.89 5.36 0.44
N SER A 55 -19.64 4.43 -0.14
CA SER A 55 -20.80 3.77 0.46
C SER A 55 -20.44 2.42 1.10
N GLY A 56 -19.18 2.01 0.98
CA GLY A 56 -18.70 0.73 1.47
C GLY A 56 -18.51 0.68 2.99
N PRO A 57 -18.56 -0.52 3.59
CA PRO A 57 -18.38 -0.70 5.03
C PRO A 57 -16.96 -0.32 5.50
N PHE A 58 -16.00 -0.21 4.58
CA PHE A 58 -14.61 0.12 4.89
C PHE A 58 -14.35 1.61 5.05
N ARG A 59 -15.34 2.47 4.78
CA ARG A 59 -15.17 3.93 4.86
C ARG A 59 -14.61 4.43 6.22
N PRO A 60 -15.08 3.93 7.40
CA PRO A 60 -14.50 4.32 8.68
C PRO A 60 -13.04 3.87 8.85
N HIS A 61 -12.66 2.75 8.25
CA HIS A 61 -11.28 2.24 8.27
C HIS A 61 -10.37 3.11 7.42
N LEU A 62 -10.79 3.43 6.19
CA LEU A 62 -10.05 4.33 5.31
C LEU A 62 -9.82 5.70 5.96
N THR A 63 -10.83 6.26 6.63
CA THR A 63 -10.68 7.53 7.37
C THR A 63 -9.61 7.43 8.47
N LYS A 64 -9.57 6.33 9.22
CA LYS A 64 -8.54 6.11 10.25
C LYS A 64 -7.15 5.96 9.64
N ILE A 65 -7.02 5.25 8.52
CA ILE A 65 -5.76 5.10 7.79
C ILE A 65 -5.25 6.46 7.31
N CYS A 66 -6.09 7.25 6.63
CA CYS A 66 -5.71 8.59 6.17
C CYS A 66 -5.31 9.50 7.33
N LYS A 67 -6.02 9.45 8.46
CA LYS A 67 -5.66 10.22 9.66
C LYS A 67 -4.29 9.81 10.21
N GLY A 68 -3.99 8.51 10.24
CA GLY A 68 -2.69 7.99 10.66
C GLY A 68 -1.57 8.43 9.73
N LEU A 69 -1.78 8.30 8.41
CA LEU A 69 -0.79 8.71 7.40
C LEU A 69 -0.50 10.21 7.45
N ASN A 70 -1.54 11.05 7.59
CA ASN A 70 -1.36 12.50 7.74
C ASN A 70 -0.52 12.83 8.98
N LYS A 71 -0.79 12.15 10.11
CA LYS A 71 0.01 12.33 11.32
C LYS A 71 1.48 11.93 11.11
N LEU A 72 1.74 10.79 10.48
CA LEU A 72 3.12 10.36 10.21
C LEU A 72 3.87 11.37 9.33
N MET A 73 3.17 11.98 8.37
CA MET A 73 3.71 13.02 7.49
C MET A 73 3.97 14.34 8.24
N GLU A 74 3.05 14.77 9.12
CA GLU A 74 3.23 15.92 10.02
C GLU A 74 4.43 15.70 10.96
N ASP A 75 4.60 14.47 11.47
CA ASP A 75 5.69 14.08 12.36
C ASP A 75 7.02 13.84 11.61
N GLY A 76 7.02 13.82 10.27
CA GLY A 76 8.21 13.56 9.44
C GLY A 76 8.76 12.13 9.57
N THR A 77 7.89 11.16 9.87
CA THR A 77 8.25 9.75 10.12
C THR A 77 7.89 8.81 8.97
N ILE A 78 7.40 9.37 7.86
CA ILE A 78 7.15 8.70 6.58
C ILE A 78 7.59 9.59 5.42
#